data_AF-A0A1G3FKD5-F1
#
_entry.id   AF-A0A1G3FKD5-F1
#
_cell.length_a   1.000
_cell.length_b   1.000
_cell.length_c   1.000
_cell.angle_alpha   90.00
_cell.angle_beta   90.00
_cell.angle_gamma   90.00
#
_symmetry.space_group_name_H-M   'P 1'
#
loop_
_entity.id
_entity.type
_entity.pdbx_description
1 polymer ?
#
loop_
_entity_poly.entity_id
_entity_poly.type
_entity_poly.pdbx_seq_one_letter_code
_entity_poly.pdbx_strand_id
1 'polypeptide(L)'
;MNAASGGPITGFGVGNPYDATNYHSYFTCVQNCDAPASEDRVYERSPRGKYGRLPWTFTLNAGLSYIQPFDGGEFRVKLAVYNLLNQKHTTSVDQDLQTSISNSTSDTFRQPLGFQSPRFTQLTMSINF
;
A
#
# COMPACT_ATOMS: atom_id res chain seq x y z
N MET A 1 -14.87 14.09 2.70
CA MET A 1 -14.12 13.22 3.62
C MET A 1 -13.96 11.87 2.97
N ASN A 2 -12.80 11.23 3.13
CA ASN A 2 -12.56 9.86 2.67
C ASN A 2 -12.16 9.00 3.87
N ALA A 3 -12.64 7.76 3.93
CA ALA A 3 -12.22 6.76 4.89
C ALA A 3 -12.01 5.43 4.16
N ALA A 4 -10.90 4.76 4.45
CA ALA A 4 -10.55 3.49 3.83
C ALA A 4 -10.01 2.51 4.88
N SER A 5 -10.45 1.26 4.77
CA SER A 5 -9.86 0.17 5.55
C SER A 5 -8.42 -0.06 5.09
N GLY A 6 -7.52 -0.33 6.03
CA GLY A 6 -6.17 -0.76 5.70
C GLY A 6 -6.16 -2.14 5.04
N GLY A 7 -5.19 -2.33 4.14
CA GLY A 7 -4.97 -3.60 3.46
C GLY A 7 -4.49 -4.71 4.40
N PRO A 8 -4.73 -5.99 4.07
CA PRO A 8 -4.17 -7.11 4.81
C PRO A 8 -2.65 -7.20 4.65
N ILE A 9 -1.98 -7.58 5.72
CA ILE A 9 -0.54 -7.85 5.76
C ILE A 9 -0.35 -9.35 5.61
N THR A 10 0.20 -9.74 4.47
CA THR A 10 0.59 -11.12 4.17
C THR A 10 2.10 -11.24 4.38
N GLY A 11 2.57 -12.42 4.79
CA GLY A 11 4.00 -12.72 4.77
C GLY A 11 4.25 -13.64 3.59
N PHE A 12 4.75 -13.10 2.50
CA PHE A 12 5.09 -13.86 1.31
C PHE A 12 6.43 -14.55 1.49
N GLY A 13 6.55 -15.76 0.93
CA GLY A 13 7.80 -16.48 0.85
C GLY A 13 8.21 -16.73 -0.59
N VAL A 14 9.21 -17.59 -0.78
CA VAL A 14 9.73 -17.96 -2.10
C VAL A 14 9.61 -19.46 -2.30
N GLY A 15 9.22 -19.87 -3.51
CA GLY A 15 9.02 -21.27 -3.88
C GLY A 15 7.62 -21.77 -3.52
N ASN A 16 7.37 -23.05 -3.76
CA ASN A 16 6.05 -23.65 -3.55
C ASN A 16 6.17 -25.17 -3.36
N PRO A 17 5.18 -25.83 -2.72
CA PRO A 17 5.23 -27.26 -2.45
C PRO A 17 4.82 -28.16 -3.63
N TYR A 18 4.48 -27.61 -4.80
CA TYR A 18 3.89 -28.36 -5.91
C TYR A 18 4.88 -28.70 -7.02
N ASP A 19 5.89 -27.86 -7.22
CA ASP A 19 6.91 -28.05 -8.24
C ASP A 19 8.26 -27.41 -7.85
N ALA A 20 9.25 -27.54 -8.73
CA ALA A 20 10.59 -27.00 -8.54
C ALA A 20 10.73 -25.51 -8.92
N THR A 21 9.64 -24.81 -9.23
CA THR A 21 9.70 -23.40 -9.65
C THR A 21 9.80 -22.46 -8.46
N ASN A 22 10.70 -21.48 -8.60
CA ASN A 22 11.01 -20.52 -7.54
C ASN A 22 10.44 -19.15 -7.92
N TYR A 23 9.38 -18.76 -7.24
CA TYR A 23 8.71 -17.48 -7.42
C TYR A 23 8.14 -17.01 -6.08
N HIS A 24 7.73 -15.74 -6.04
CA HIS A 24 7.14 -15.15 -4.86
C HIS A 24 5.73 -15.69 -4.61
N SER A 25 5.49 -16.28 -3.44
CA SER A 25 4.31 -17.10 -3.21
C SER A 25 3.70 -16.92 -1.81
N TYR A 26 2.51 -17.48 -1.62
CA TYR A 26 1.85 -17.59 -0.32
C TYR A 26 2.37 -18.78 0.51
N PHE A 27 3.54 -19.32 0.18
CA PHE A 27 4.15 -20.41 0.89
C PHE A 27 5.50 -19.98 1.44
N THR A 28 5.73 -20.27 2.71
CA THR A 28 6.97 -19.97 3.40
C THR A 28 7.65 -21.29 3.75
N CYS A 29 8.93 -21.43 3.41
CA CYS A 29 9.67 -22.63 3.77
C CYS A 29 9.99 -22.59 5.27
N VAL A 30 9.62 -23.65 5.99
CA VAL A 30 9.76 -23.75 7.45
C VAL A 30 10.75 -24.83 7.88
N GLN A 31 11.01 -25.84 7.04
CA GLN A 31 12.00 -26.90 7.29
C GLN A 31 12.64 -27.38 5.99
N ASN A 32 13.86 -27.92 6.09
CA ASN A 32 14.66 -28.45 4.98
C ASN A 32 14.86 -27.48 3.81
N CYS A 33 14.89 -26.16 4.07
CA CYS A 33 14.89 -25.16 3.01
C CYS A 33 16.14 -25.18 2.11
N ASP A 34 17.25 -25.74 2.62
CA ASP A 34 18.49 -25.93 1.87
C ASP A 34 18.47 -27.19 0.98
N ALA A 35 17.40 -28.00 1.03
CA ALA A 35 17.29 -29.19 0.18
C ALA A 35 17.29 -28.80 -1.31
N PRO A 36 17.98 -29.57 -2.17
CA PRO A 36 18.11 -29.24 -3.59
C PRO A 36 16.81 -29.42 -4.37
N ALA A 37 15.96 -30.38 -3.97
CA ALA A 37 14.66 -30.63 -4.57
C ALA A 37 13.55 -29.98 -3.74
N SER A 38 12.51 -29.46 -4.41
CA SER A 38 11.39 -28.78 -3.76
C SER A 38 10.52 -29.72 -2.93
N GLU A 39 10.40 -30.98 -3.37
CA GLU A 39 9.62 -32.04 -2.69
C GLU A 39 10.18 -32.43 -1.31
N ASP A 40 11.47 -32.18 -1.07
CA ASP A 40 12.13 -32.43 0.22
C ASP A 40 11.94 -31.28 1.23
N ARG A 41 11.40 -30.14 0.78
CA ARG A 41 11.19 -28.94 1.60
C ARG A 41 9.80 -28.94 2.23
N VAL A 42 9.70 -28.42 3.45
CA VAL A 42 8.40 -28.26 4.12
C VAL A 42 7.96 -26.81 4.01
N TYR A 43 6.83 -26.60 3.35
CA TYR A 43 6.20 -25.29 3.19
C TYR A 43 4.97 -25.13 4.08
N GLU A 44 4.83 -23.95 4.70
CA GLU A 44 3.60 -23.53 5.36
C GLU A 44 2.86 -22.50 4.49
N ARG A 45 1.55 -22.63 4.37
CA ARG A 45 0.73 -21.63 3.70
C ARG A 45 0.57 -20.39 4.58
N SER A 46 0.93 -19.23 4.05
CA SER A 46 0.70 -17.92 4.62
C SER A 46 -0.58 -17.30 4.01
N PRO A 47 -1.77 -17.48 4.61
CA PRO A 47 -3.00 -16.87 4.09
C PRO A 47 -2.91 -15.34 4.07
N ARG A 48 -3.63 -14.73 3.14
CA ARG A 48 -3.74 -13.27 3.04
C ARG A 48 -4.20 -12.67 4.37
N GLY A 49 -3.39 -11.79 4.95
CA GLY A 49 -3.68 -11.19 6.26
C GLY A 49 -3.23 -11.99 7.48
N LYS A 50 -2.45 -13.08 7.32
CA LYS A 50 -1.86 -13.86 8.44
C LYS A 50 -1.17 -12.96 9.47
N TYR A 51 -0.60 -11.84 9.01
CA TYR A 51 0.16 -10.91 9.82
C TYR A 51 -0.62 -9.65 10.21
N GLY A 52 -1.95 -9.67 10.10
CA GLY A 52 -2.83 -8.58 10.50
C GLY A 52 -3.25 -7.68 9.35
N ARG A 53 -3.62 -6.44 9.68
CA ARG A 53 -4.05 -5.41 8.72
C ARG A 53 -3.43 -4.07 9.07
N LEU A 54 -3.25 -3.23 8.07
CA LEU A 54 -2.94 -1.83 8.27
C LEU A 54 -4.10 -1.11 8.98
N PRO A 55 -3.83 -0.01 9.71
CA PRO A 55 -4.88 0.76 10.35
C PRO A 55 -5.81 1.40 9.33
N TRP A 56 -7.00 1.78 9.79
CA TRP A 56 -7.91 2.63 9.00
C TRP A 56 -7.25 3.97 8.72
N THR A 57 -7.45 4.47 7.50
CA THR A 57 -7.04 5.82 7.12
C THR A 57 -8.27 6.67 6.91
N PHE A 58 -8.18 7.94 7.33
CA PHE A 58 -9.19 8.94 7.07
C PHE A 58 -8.52 10.21 6.56
N THR A 59 -9.20 10.94 5.68
CA THR A 59 -8.70 12.19 5.13
C THR A 59 -9.84 13.20 5.03
N LEU A 60 -9.62 14.37 5.61
CA LEU A 60 -10.48 15.54 5.41
C LEU A 60 -9.82 16.46 4.38
N ASN A 61 -10.57 16.83 3.35
CA ASN A 61 -10.17 17.82 2.36
C ASN A 61 -11.18 18.98 2.41
N ALA A 62 -10.73 20.19 2.15
CA ALA A 62 -11.57 21.37 2.09
C ALA A 62 -11.23 22.20 0.85
N GLY A 63 -12.18 22.99 0.36
CA GLY A 63 -11.92 23.89 -0.75
C GLY A 63 -12.92 25.02 -0.81
N LEU A 64 -12.50 26.12 -1.40
CA LEU A 64 -13.28 27.30 -1.71
C LEU A 64 -13.26 27.53 -3.21
N SER A 65 -14.35 28.03 -3.77
CA SER A 65 -14.42 28.46 -5.17
C SER A 65 -15.07 29.83 -5.26
N TYR A 66 -14.46 30.70 -6.06
CA TYR A 66 -14.98 32.00 -6.45
C TYR A 66 -15.30 31.97 -7.94
N ILE A 67 -16.48 32.45 -8.29
CA ILE A 67 -16.99 32.44 -9.66
C ILE A 67 -17.49 33.85 -9.96
N GLN A 68 -16.99 34.43 -11.05
CA GLN A 68 -17.36 35.76 -11.51
C GLN A 68 -17.80 35.68 -12.98
N PRO A 69 -19.09 35.87 -13.28
CA PRO A 69 -19.57 36.00 -14.65
C PRO A 69 -19.14 37.34 -15.25
N PHE A 70 -18.96 37.38 -16.57
CA PHE A 70 -18.74 38.59 -17.37
C PHE A 70 -19.45 38.49 -18.73
N ASP A 71 -19.55 39.61 -19.45
CA ASP A 71 -20.19 39.61 -20.77
C ASP A 71 -19.36 38.80 -21.75
N GLY A 72 -19.91 37.66 -22.21
CA GLY A 72 -19.19 36.69 -23.04
C GLY A 72 -18.38 35.64 -22.27
N GLY A 73 -18.66 35.35 -20.99
CA GLY A 73 -18.04 34.21 -20.32
C GLY A 73 -18.13 34.13 -18.79
N GLU A 74 -17.31 33.26 -18.21
CA GLU A 74 -17.17 33.07 -16.76
C GLU A 74 -15.70 32.90 -16.35
N PHE A 75 -15.27 33.63 -15.32
CA PHE A 75 -14.00 33.41 -14.63
C PHE A 75 -14.20 32.65 -13.33
N ARG A 76 -13.36 31.64 -13.06
CA ARG A 76 -13.44 30.81 -11.87
C ARG A 76 -12.07 30.59 -11.24
N VAL A 77 -12.01 30.75 -9.92
CA VAL A 77 -10.83 30.45 -9.09
C VAL A 77 -11.22 29.43 -8.04
N LYS A 78 -10.42 28.36 -7.90
CA LYS A 78 -10.62 27.31 -6.90
C LYS A 78 -9.36 27.13 -6.08
N LEU A 79 -9.51 27.17 -4.76
CA LEU A 79 -8.49 26.79 -3.80
C LEU A 79 -8.92 25.49 -3.12
N ALA A 80 -8.10 24.44 -3.22
CA ALA A 80 -8.35 23.16 -2.57
C ALA A 80 -7.18 22.79 -1.66
N VAL A 81 -7.46 22.40 -0.41
CA VAL A 81 -6.50 21.87 0.55
C VAL A 81 -6.81 20.40 0.78
N TYR A 82 -5.84 19.55 0.47
CA TYR A 82 -5.91 18.12 0.67
C TYR A 82 -5.19 17.72 1.95
N ASN A 83 -5.70 16.71 2.64
CA ASN A 83 -5.24 16.30 3.97
C ASN A 83 -5.17 17.50 4.94
N LEU A 84 -6.32 18.16 5.11
CA LEU A 84 -6.50 19.35 5.94
C LEU A 84 -6.06 19.14 7.39
N LEU A 85 -6.12 17.91 7.92
CA LEU A 85 -5.68 17.58 9.28
C LEU A 85 -4.19 17.18 9.34
N ASN A 86 -3.49 17.12 8.21
CA ASN A 86 -2.10 16.68 8.07
C ASN A 86 -1.80 15.34 8.76
N GLN A 87 -2.69 14.37 8.57
CA GLN A 87 -2.53 13.03 9.12
C GLN A 87 -1.47 12.26 8.36
N LYS A 88 -0.78 11.37 9.06
CA LYS A 88 0.25 10.50 8.51
C LYS A 88 -0.10 9.06 8.85
N HIS A 89 -0.45 8.30 7.84
CA HIS A 89 -0.68 6.87 7.95
C HIS A 89 0.19 6.11 6.95
N THR A 90 0.69 4.95 7.38
CA THR A 90 1.33 3.97 6.49
C THR A 90 0.25 3.30 5.63
N THR A 91 0.41 3.35 4.32
CA THR A 91 -0.54 2.82 3.34
C THR A 91 -0.08 1.48 2.74
N SER A 92 1.21 1.17 2.82
CA SER A 92 1.76 -0.13 2.49
C SER A 92 3.00 -0.43 3.34
N VAL A 93 3.24 -1.72 3.56
CA VAL A 93 4.43 -2.24 4.23
C VAL A 93 5.06 -3.31 3.36
N ASP A 94 6.33 -3.60 3.61
CA ASP A 94 7.00 -4.76 3.07
C ASP A 94 6.29 -6.03 3.57
N GLN A 95 5.92 -6.88 2.62
CA GLN A 95 5.22 -8.12 2.86
C GLN A 95 6.09 -9.34 2.53
N ASP A 96 7.35 -9.13 2.15
CA ASP A 96 8.29 -10.19 1.79
C ASP A 96 8.87 -10.74 3.10
N LEU A 97 8.25 -11.80 3.61
CA LEU A 97 8.73 -12.45 4.82
C LEU A 97 10.02 -13.22 4.53
N GLN A 98 10.13 -13.83 3.35
CA GLN A 98 11.35 -14.51 2.90
C GLN A 98 11.72 -13.98 1.51
N THR A 99 12.98 -13.60 1.32
CA THR A 99 13.52 -13.09 0.04
C THR A 99 14.24 -14.18 -0.77
N SER A 100 14.40 -15.36 -0.17
CA SER A 100 14.93 -16.58 -0.78
C SER A 100 14.28 -17.79 -0.12
N ILE A 101 14.57 -18.98 -0.62
CA ILE A 101 14.08 -20.23 -0.01
C ILE A 101 14.99 -20.53 1.17
N SER A 102 14.61 -20.06 2.35
CA SER A 102 15.37 -20.22 3.58
C SER A 102 14.40 -20.40 4.76
N ASN A 103 14.94 -20.71 5.94
CA ASN A 103 14.20 -20.62 7.20
C ASN A 103 14.33 -19.22 7.85
N SER A 104 15.08 -18.31 7.24
CA SER A 104 15.27 -16.95 7.72
C SER A 104 14.13 -16.04 7.28
N THR A 105 13.88 -15.01 8.08
CA THR A 105 12.92 -13.96 7.75
C THR A 105 13.65 -12.68 7.35
N SER A 106 13.07 -11.90 6.44
CA SER A 106 13.60 -10.59 6.07
C SER A 106 13.53 -9.61 7.25
N ASP A 107 14.63 -8.90 7.50
CA ASP A 107 14.69 -7.82 8.50
C ASP A 107 13.84 -6.60 8.10
N THR A 108 13.48 -6.50 6.83
CA THR A 108 12.63 -5.43 6.31
C THR A 108 11.15 -5.77 6.37
N PHE A 109 10.79 -7.00 6.75
CA PHE A 109 9.39 -7.40 6.84
C PHE A 109 8.59 -6.45 7.73
N ARG A 110 7.43 -5.98 7.23
CA ARG A 110 6.56 -4.95 7.83
C ARG A 110 7.12 -3.53 7.89
N GLN A 111 8.29 -3.26 7.32
CA GLN A 111 8.77 -1.88 7.22
C GLN A 111 7.83 -1.07 6.31
N PRO A 112 7.49 0.18 6.67
CA PRO A 112 6.66 1.04 5.84
C PRO A 112 7.29 1.30 4.47
N LEU A 113 6.54 1.01 3.40
CA LEU A 113 6.95 1.30 2.02
C LEU A 113 6.14 2.45 1.40
N GLY A 114 4.96 2.70 1.92
CA GLY A 114 4.05 3.73 1.41
C GLY A 114 3.42 4.54 2.53
N PHE A 115 3.21 5.82 2.25
CA PHE A 115 2.62 6.76 3.18
C PHE A 115 1.50 7.55 2.51
N GLN A 116 0.52 7.95 3.32
CA GLN A 116 -0.50 8.91 2.91
C GLN A 116 0.16 10.22 2.47
N SER A 117 -0.38 10.83 1.41
CA SER A 117 0.10 12.15 0.96
C SER A 117 0.02 13.17 2.10
N PRO A 118 1.06 14.01 2.27
CA PRO A 118 1.03 15.07 3.27
C PRO A 118 -0.03 16.12 2.92
N ARG A 119 -0.23 17.10 3.81
CA ARG A 119 -1.05 18.26 3.47
C ARG A 119 -0.47 19.00 2.28
N PHE A 120 -1.29 19.25 1.26
CA PHE A 120 -0.92 20.08 0.12
C PHE A 120 -2.10 20.90 -0.37
N THR A 121 -1.78 21.98 -1.08
CA THR A 121 -2.76 22.95 -1.58
C THR A 121 -2.67 23.04 -3.09
N GLN A 122 -3.82 23.14 -3.75
CA GLN A 122 -3.95 23.31 -5.19
C GLN A 122 -4.76 24.57 -5.47
N LEU A 123 -4.21 25.46 -6.29
CA LEU A 123 -4.90 26.62 -6.84
C LEU A 123 -5.19 26.34 -8.32
N THR A 124 -6.42 26.59 -8.75
CA THR A 124 -6.85 26.41 -10.14
C THR A 124 -7.59 27.66 -10.59
N MET A 125 -7.25 28.16 -11.77
CA MET A 125 -7.93 29.29 -12.41
C MET A 125 -8.40 28.84 -13.78
N SER A 126 -9.63 29.20 -14.16
CA SER A 126 -10.21 28.87 -15.45
C SER A 126 -11.05 30.03 -15.97
N ILE A 127 -11.00 30.24 -17.28
CA ILE A 127 -11.86 31.17 -18.01
C ILE A 127 -12.62 30.34 -19.05
N ASN A 128 -13.94 30.49 -19.08
CA ASN A 128 -14.80 29.95 -20.11
C ASN A 128 -15.36 31.13 -20.94
N PHE A 129 -15.45 30.96 -22.25
CA PHE A 129 -15.95 31.94 -23.22
C PHE A 129 -17.24 31.43 -23.85
#